data_AF-A0A6B2LYQ3-F1
#
_entry.id   AF-A0A6B2LYQ3-F1
#
_cell.length_a   1.000
_cell.length_b   1.000
_cell.length_c   1.000
_cell.angle_alpha   90.00
_cell.angle_beta   90.00
_cell.angle_gamma   90.00
#
_symmetry.space_group_name_H-M   'P 1'
#
loop_
_entity.id
_entity.type
_entity.pdbx_description
1 polymer ?
#
loop_
_entity_poly.entity_id
_entity_poly.type
_entity_poly.pdbx_seq_one_letter_code
_entity_poly.pdbx_strand_id
1 'polypeptide(L)' 'MDYRRVAVENIVLCGGTTCLRGFPERLKREMERLVPASWGVKIRGLEQRKNAVWIGGSILA' A
#
# COMPACT_ATOMS: atom_id res chain seq x y z
N MET A 1 22.08 5.85 -1.71
CA MET A 1 20.78 6.18 -2.35
C MET A 1 19.71 6.01 -1.28
N ASP A 2 18.88 7.03 -1.03
CA ASP A 2 17.82 6.95 0.00
C ASP A 2 16.50 6.49 -0.64
N TYR A 3 16.05 5.28 -0.30
CA TYR A 3 14.85 4.66 -0.87
C TYR A 3 13.57 4.94 -0.07
N ARG A 4 13.66 5.62 1.08
CA ARG A 4 12.51 5.83 1.96
C ARG A 4 11.37 6.55 1.26
N ARG A 5 11.70 7.58 0.47
CA ARG A 5 10.74 8.33 -0.34
C ARG A 5 10.05 7.43 -1.37
N VAL A 6 10.83 6.64 -2.10
CA VAL A 6 10.28 5.73 -3.13
C VAL A 6 9.36 4.68 -2.51
N ALA A 7 9.70 4.17 -1.32
CA ALA A 7 8.89 3.18 -0.62
C ALA A 7 7.51 3.75 -0.22
N VAL A 8 7.46 4.98 0.33
CA VAL A 8 6.18 5.58 0.75
C VAL A 8 5.31 6.06 -0.42
N GLU A 9 5.92 6.34 -1.57
CA GLU A 9 5.22 6.64 -2.82
C GLU A 9 4.67 5.37 -3.52
N ASN A 10 4.96 4.16 -3.03
CA ASN A 10 4.60 2.90 -3.69
C ASN A 10 4.09 1.81 -2.72
N ILE A 11 3.18 2.18 -1.82
CA ILE A 11 2.59 1.21 -0.87
C ILE A 11 1.48 0.42 -1.58
N VAL A 12 1.57 -0.92 -1.55
CA VAL A 12 0.56 -1.82 -2.08
C VAL A 12 -0.07 -2.63 -0.94
N LEU A 13 -1.41 -2.67 -0.91
CA LEU A 13 -2.16 -3.44 0.08
C LEU A 13 -2.53 -4.82 -0.44
N CYS A 14 -2.14 -5.85 0.32
CA CYS A 14 -2.38 -7.25 0.02
C CYS A 14 -2.87 -7.99 1.27
N GLY A 15 -3.75 -8.98 1.09
CA GLY A 15 -4.24 -9.86 2.15
C GLY A 15 -5.57 -9.41 2.77
N GLY A 16 -6.27 -10.36 3.39
CA GLY A 16 -7.65 -10.18 3.87
C GLY A 16 -7.84 -9.05 4.90
N THR A 17 -6.89 -8.86 5.83
CA THR A 17 -6.97 -7.81 6.85
C THR A 17 -6.97 -6.40 6.26
N THR A 18 -6.38 -6.22 5.08
CA THR A 18 -6.39 -4.91 4.39
C THR A 18 -7.77 -4.58 3.77
N CYS A 19 -8.70 -5.54 3.76
CA CYS A 19 -10.09 -5.34 3.32
C CYS A 19 -10.99 -4.75 4.42
N LEU A 20 -10.46 -4.51 5.63
CA LEU A 20 -11.19 -3.79 6.67
C LEU A 20 -11.60 -2.40 6.17
N ARG A 21 -12.85 -2.02 6.47
CA ARG A 21 -13.41 -0.72 6.06
C ARG A 21 -12.57 0.41 6.67
N GLY A 22 -12.17 1.38 5.84
CA GLY A 22 -11.40 2.54 6.29
C GLY A 22 -9.91 2.30 6.51
N PHE A 23 -9.41 1.07 6.28
CA PHE A 23 -8.01 0.73 6.50
C PHE A 23 -7.05 1.54 5.59
N PRO A 24 -7.28 1.65 4.26
CA PRO A 24 -6.42 2.45 3.39
C PRO A 24 -6.35 3.92 3.79
N GLU A 25 -7.49 4.50 4.17
CA GLU A 25 -7.61 5.91 4.57
C GLU A 25 -6.92 6.17 5.91
N ARG A 26 -7.03 5.23 6.86
CA ARG A 26 -6.32 5.30 8.13
C ARG A 26 -4.82 5.24 7.90
N LEU A 27 -4.36 4.26 7.13
CA LEU A 27 -2.93 4.08 6.86
C LEU A 27 -2.34 5.30 6.14
N LYS A 28 -3.04 5.86 5.14
CA LYS A 28 -2.58 7.07 4.42
C LYS A 28 -2.33 8.23 5.38
N ARG A 29 -3.31 8.48 6.25
CA ARG A 29 -3.26 9.57 7.23
C ARG A 29 -2.12 9.43 8.23
N GLU A 30 -1.88 8.21 8.74
CA GLU A 30 -0.76 8.00 9.67
C GLU A 30 0.59 8.14 8.95
N MET A 31 0.70 7.64 7.72
CA MET A 31 1.92 7.79 6.93
C MET A 31 2.22 9.26 6.61
N GLU A 32 1.21 10.04 6.22
CA GLU A 32 1.34 11.49 5.97
C GLU A 32 1.78 12.28 7.22
N ARG A 33 1.48 11.79 8.42
CA ARG A 33 1.95 12.39 9.69
C ARG A 33 3.40 12.05 10.02
N LEU A 34 3.88 10.88 9.58
CA LEU A 34 5.21 10.37 9.92
C LEU A 34 6.29 10.83 8.94
N VAL A 35 5.93 11.11 7.69
CA VAL A 35 6.87 11.53 6.64
C VAL A 35 6.86 13.05 6.46
N PRO A 36 7.95 13.64 5.94
CA PRO A 36 7.95 15.05 5.56
C PRO A 36 6.83 15.37 4.57
N ALA A 37 6.17 16.52 4.72
CA ALA A 37 5.05 16.95 3.86
C ALA A 37 5.44 17.10 2.36
N SER A 38 6.74 17.18 2.05
CA SER A 38 7.25 17.20 0.68
C SER A 38 7.22 15.83 -0.01
N TRP A 39 7.01 14.73 0.74
CA TRP A 39 6.96 13.38 0.20
C TRP A 39 5.53 12.99 -0.16
N GLY A 40 5.34 12.36 -1.32
CA GLY A 40 4.04 11.83 -1.70
C GLY A 40 3.75 10.52 -0.97
N VAL A 41 2.58 10.39 -0.34
CA VAL A 41 2.10 9.11 0.19
C VAL A 41 1.06 8.54 -0.77
N LYS A 42 1.36 7.40 -1.39
CA LYS A 42 0.44 6.72 -2.32
C LYS A 42 0.21 5.29 -1.84
N ILE A 43 -1.06 4.99 -1.57
CA ILE A 43 -1.51 3.65 -1.18
C ILE A 43 -2.40 3.10 -2.28
N ARG A 44 -2.03 1.94 -2.82
CA ARG A 44 -2.76 1.24 -3.87
C ARG A 44 -3.42 0.00 -3.28
N GLY A 45 -4.74 -0.06 -3.31
CA GLY A 45 -5.51 -1.25 -2.95
C GLY A 45 -6.15 -1.85 -4.19
N LEU A 46 -5.80 -3.09 -4.54
CA LEU A 46 -6.51 -3.84 -5.57
C LEU A 46 -7.93 -4.18 -5.08
N GLU A 47 -8.92 -4.21 -5.97
CA GLU A 47 -10.26 -4.73 -5.62
C GLU A 47 -10.19 -6.20 -5.18
N GLN A 48 -9.31 -6.98 -5.81
CA GLN A 48 -9.05 -8.38 -5.47
C GLN A 48 -7.92 -8.57 -4.44
N ARG A 49 -7.62 -7.55 -3.63
CA ARG A 49 -6.46 -7.57 -2.71
C ARG A 49 -6.41 -8.74 -1.72
N LYS A 50 -7.56 -9.37 -1.41
CA LYS A 50 -7.62 -10.62 -0.62
C LYS A 50 -6.81 -11.77 -1.23
N ASN A 51 -6.74 -11.83 -2.56
CA ASN A 51 -6.12 -12.91 -3.33
C ASN A 51 -4.90 -12.40 -4.13
N ALA A 52 -4.45 -11.16 -3.90
CA ALA A 52 -3.39 -10.53 -4.70
C ALA A 52 -2.11 -11.37 -4.77
N VAL A 53 -1.75 -12.08 -3.70
CA VAL A 53 -0.59 -12.97 -3.66
C VAL A 53 -0.73 -14.13 -4.65
N TRP A 54 -1.90 -14.77 -4.69
CA TRP A 54 -2.19 -15.85 -5.63
C TRP A 54 -2.25 -15.37 -7.07
N ILE A 55 -2.85 -14.19 -7.32
CA ILE A 55 -2.88 -13.57 -8.65
C ILE A 55 -1.45 -13.30 -9.14
N GLY A 56 -0.59 -12.74 -8.29
CA GLY A 56 0.81 -12.52 -8.60
C GLY A 56 1.54 -13.82 -8.94
N GLY A 57 1.31 -14.89 -8.18
CA GLY A 57 1.85 -16.22 -8.46
C GLY A 57 1.40 -16.78 -9.82
N SER A 58 0.12 -16.60 -10.18
CA SER A 58 -0.41 -17.05 -11.47
C SER A 58 0.10 -16.26 -12.68
N ILE A 59 0.57 -15.02 -12.47
CA ILE A 59 1.19 -14.19 -13.53
C ILE A 59 2.66 -14.54 -13.70
N LEU A 60 3.33 -14.91 -12.60
CA LEU A 60 4.76 -15.23 -12.59
C LEU A 60 5.06 -16.62 -13.18
N ALA A 61 4.17 -17.60 -12.92
CA ALA A 61 4.28 -18.97 -13.41
C ALA A 61 4.07 -19.06 -14.93
#